data_AF-A0AA90UCZ9-F1
#
_entry.id   AF-A0AA90UCZ9-F1
#
_cell.length_a   1.000
_cell.length_b   1.000
_cell.length_c   1.000
_cell.angle_alpha   90.00
_cell.angle_beta   90.00
_cell.angle_gamma   90.00
#
_symmetry.space_group_name_H-M   'P 1'
#
loop_
_entity.id
_entity.type
_entity.pdbx_description
1 polymer ?
#
loop_
_entity_poly.entity_id
_entity_poly.type
_entity_poly.pdbx_seq_one_letter_code
_entity_poly.pdbx_strand_id
1 'polypeptide(L)'
;MGNTSFILASIGVFLVVILLLVIILLVAKKYLSPSGNVNIEINGDKTINVPQGSSLMTTLNENGIFLPSACGGKASCGQCKV
;
A
#
# COMPACT_ATOMS: atom_id res chain seq x y z
N MET A 1 44.82 -4.37 21.88
CA MET A 1 44.47 -4.22 20.44
C MET A 1 43.47 -5.26 19.93
N GLY A 2 43.26 -6.42 20.58
CA GLY A 2 42.34 -7.46 20.09
C GLY A 2 40.84 -7.13 20.26
N ASN A 3 40.42 -6.67 21.43
CA ASN A 3 39.00 -6.59 21.77
C ASN A 3 38.22 -5.55 20.95
N THR A 4 38.82 -4.39 20.66
CA THR A 4 38.18 -3.35 19.84
C THR A 4 37.93 -3.83 18.41
N SER A 5 38.86 -4.59 17.83
CA SER A 5 38.70 -5.16 16.49
C SER A 5 37.57 -6.21 16.45
N PHE A 6 37.46 -7.06 17.48
CA PHE A 6 36.34 -8.00 17.61
C PHE A 6 34.97 -7.30 17.75
N ILE A 7 34.91 -6.21 18.52
CA ILE A 7 33.67 -5.43 18.69
C ILE A 7 33.26 -4.76 17.37
N LEU A 8 34.19 -4.14 16.65
CA LEU A 8 33.90 -3.54 15.34
C LEU A 8 33.47 -4.58 14.31
N ALA A 9 34.15 -5.74 14.27
CA ALA A 9 33.81 -6.82 13.34
C ALA A 9 32.41 -7.39 13.61
N SER A 10 32.05 -7.61 14.88
CA SER A 10 30.74 -8.13 15.26
C SER A 10 29.61 -7.16 14.93
N ILE A 11 29.79 -5.84 15.19
CA ILE A 11 28.82 -4.81 14.78
C ILE A 11 28.66 -4.78 13.25
N GLY A 12 29.77 -4.84 12.51
CA GLY A 12 29.75 -4.83 11.04
C GLY A 12 28.98 -6.00 10.46
N VAL A 13 29.24 -7.22 10.93
CA VAL A 13 28.53 -8.44 10.47
C VAL A 13 27.04 -8.33 10.79
N PHE A 14 26.68 -7.90 12.00
CA PHE A 14 25.28 -7.80 12.40
C PHE A 14 24.51 -6.77 11.57
N LEU A 15 25.13 -5.62 11.28
CA LEU A 15 24.57 -4.58 10.42
C LEU A 15 24.34 -5.09 9.00
N VAL A 16 25.32 -5.81 8.42
CA VAL A 16 25.19 -6.38 7.07
C VAL A 16 24.02 -7.37 7.00
N VAL A 17 23.89 -8.25 7.99
CA VAL A 17 22.79 -9.23 8.02
C VAL A 17 21.43 -8.52 8.13
N ILE A 18 21.30 -7.52 9.00
CA ILE A 18 20.04 -6.75 9.13
C ILE A 18 19.70 -6.04 7.82
N LEU A 19 20.67 -5.34 7.20
CA LEU A 19 20.42 -4.65 5.93
C LEU A 19 20.01 -5.62 4.83
N LEU A 20 20.65 -6.79 4.75
CA LEU A 20 20.30 -7.83 3.79
C LEU A 20 18.84 -8.27 3.99
N LEU A 21 18.42 -8.55 5.22
CA LEU A 21 17.04 -8.94 5.53
C LEU A 21 16.03 -7.83 5.20
N VAL A 22 16.33 -6.57 5.51
CA VAL A 22 15.46 -5.44 5.17
C VAL A 22 15.31 -5.30 3.66
N ILE A 23 16.39 -5.45 2.89
CA ILE A 23 16.32 -5.40 1.42
C ILE A 23 15.41 -6.51 0.88
N ILE A 24 15.55 -7.74 1.38
CA ILE A 24 14.67 -8.85 0.98
C ILE A 24 13.21 -8.53 1.28
N LEU A 25 12.90 -8.02 2.48
CA LEU A 25 11.54 -7.65 2.87
C LEU A 25 10.96 -6.53 2.00
N LEU A 26 11.76 -5.52 1.65
CA LEU A 26 11.32 -4.42 0.77
C LEU A 26 11.07 -4.89 -0.66
N VAL A 27 11.93 -5.76 -1.19
CA VAL A 27 11.72 -6.38 -2.51
C VAL A 27 10.45 -7.23 -2.49
N ALA A 28 10.26 -8.08 -1.49
CA ALA A 28 9.04 -8.87 -1.34
C ALA A 28 7.80 -7.98 -1.24
N LYS A 29 7.82 -6.92 -0.41
CA LYS A 29 6.71 -5.96 -0.30
C LYS A 29 6.35 -5.34 -1.65
N LYS A 30 7.34 -4.99 -2.48
CA LYS A 30 7.10 -4.42 -3.81
C LYS A 30 6.34 -5.38 -4.74
N TYR A 31 6.55 -6.68 -4.62
CA TYR A 31 5.85 -7.68 -5.43
C TYR A 31 4.52 -8.14 -4.82
N LEU A 32 4.43 -8.22 -3.49
CA LEU A 32 3.23 -8.70 -2.78
C LEU A 32 2.19 -7.60 -2.56
N SER A 33 2.61 -6.33 -2.54
CA SER A 33 1.72 -5.19 -2.32
C SER A 33 1.49 -4.43 -3.63
N PRO A 34 0.26 -4.41 -4.15
CA PRO A 34 -0.09 -3.60 -5.31
C PRO A 34 0.34 -2.15 -5.08
N SER A 35 1.05 -1.57 -6.05
CA SER A 35 1.57 -0.22 -5.99
C SER A 35 1.28 0.50 -7.32
N GLY A 36 1.08 1.82 -7.28
CA GLY A 36 0.81 2.64 -8.47
C GLY A 36 -0.67 2.95 -8.68
N ASN A 37 -1.06 3.40 -9.87
CA ASN A 37 -2.44 3.74 -10.17
C ASN A 37 -3.19 2.55 -10.78
N VAL A 38 -4.51 2.50 -10.55
CA VAL A 38 -5.42 1.53 -11.14
C VAL A 38 -6.45 2.23 -12.01
N ASN A 39 -6.91 1.52 -13.03
CA ASN A 39 -8.03 1.98 -13.85
C ASN A 39 -9.32 1.38 -13.29
N ILE A 40 -10.29 2.25 -12.99
CA ILE A 40 -11.65 1.86 -12.62
C ILE A 40 -12.55 2.17 -13.81
N GLU A 41 -13.20 1.14 -14.34
CA GLU A 41 -14.19 1.26 -15.40
C GLU A 41 -15.60 1.30 -14.80
N ILE A 42 -16.37 2.31 -15.18
CA ILE A 42 -17.70 2.60 -14.65
C ILE A 42 -18.69 2.32 -15.78
N ASN A 43 -19.47 1.25 -15.62
CA ASN A 43 -20.53 0.82 -16.54
C ASN A 43 -20.11 0.63 -18.01
N GLY A 44 -18.82 0.45 -18.30
CA GLY A 44 -18.32 0.29 -19.68
C GLY A 44 -18.05 1.61 -20.43
N ASP A 45 -18.45 2.75 -19.87
CA ASP A 45 -18.45 4.03 -20.59
C ASP A 45 -17.37 5.01 -20.10
N LYS A 46 -17.00 4.94 -18.81
CA LYS A 46 -16.08 5.90 -18.19
C LYS A 46 -14.95 5.18 -17.45
N THR A 47 -13.72 5.47 -17.81
CA THR A 47 -12.53 4.97 -17.10
C THR A 47 -11.83 6.10 -16.35
N ILE A 48 -11.57 5.90 -15.06
CA ILE A 48 -10.78 6.83 -14.24
C ILE A 48 -9.48 6.17 -13.80
N ASN A 49 -8.37 6.90 -13.89
CA ASN A 49 -7.06 6.46 -13.42
C ASN A 49 -6.78 7.09 -12.06
N VAL A 50 -6.67 6.26 -11.03
CA VAL A 50 -6.66 6.72 -9.63
C VAL A 50 -5.61 5.95 -8.81
N PRO A 51 -5.01 6.60 -7.79
CA PRO A 51 -4.13 5.90 -6.86
C PRO A 51 -4.92 4.87 -6.05
N GLN A 52 -4.34 3.69 -5.83
CA GLN A 52 -4.92 2.65 -4.98
C GLN A 52 -4.55 2.91 -3.50
N GLY A 53 -5.39 2.40 -2.59
CA GLY A 53 -5.23 2.56 -1.14
C GLY A 53 -6.39 3.28 -0.46
N SER A 54 -7.17 4.05 -1.23
CA SER A 54 -8.44 4.65 -0.79
C SER A 54 -9.60 3.67 -0.96
N SER A 55 -10.71 3.90 -0.25
CA SER A 55 -11.93 3.12 -0.46
C SER A 55 -12.56 3.44 -1.83
N LEU A 56 -13.18 2.45 -2.49
CA LEU A 56 -13.86 2.65 -3.77
C LEU A 56 -14.87 3.82 -3.71
N MET A 57 -15.64 3.89 -2.63
CA MET A 57 -16.66 4.94 -2.44
C MET A 57 -16.02 6.34 -2.34
N THR A 58 -14.92 6.48 -1.61
CA THR A 58 -14.19 7.76 -1.51
C THR A 58 -13.67 8.18 -2.89
N THR A 59 -13.01 7.26 -3.59
CA THR A 59 -12.44 7.52 -4.92
C THR A 59 -13.50 7.89 -5.95
N LEU A 60 -14.67 7.25 -5.92
CA LEU A 60 -15.80 7.60 -6.79
C LEU A 60 -16.37 8.99 -6.47
N ASN A 61 -16.57 9.32 -5.19
CA ASN A 61 -17.06 10.64 -4.79
C ASN A 61 -16.09 11.76 -5.19
N GLU A 62 -14.78 11.56 -5.01
CA GLU A 62 -13.73 12.52 -5.43
C GLU A 62 -13.74 12.74 -6.95
N ASN A 63 -14.18 11.75 -7.73
CA ASN A 63 -14.33 11.82 -9.18
C ASN A 63 -15.76 12.19 -9.63
N GLY A 64 -16.58 12.72 -8.72
CA GLY A 64 -17.93 13.24 -8.99
C GLY A 64 -19.01 12.18 -9.15
N ILE A 65 -18.75 10.94 -8.74
CA ILE A 65 -19.70 9.82 -8.79
C ILE A 65 -20.19 9.55 -7.35
N PHE A 66 -21.38 10.06 -7.05
CA PHE A 66 -21.95 10.00 -5.70
C PHE A 66 -22.81 8.75 -5.53
N LEU A 67 -22.39 7.87 -4.62
CA LEU A 67 -23.20 6.73 -4.19
C LEU A 67 -24.07 7.15 -2.99
N PRO A 68 -25.35 6.76 -2.93
CA PRO A 68 -26.19 7.03 -1.77
C PRO A 68 -25.64 6.25 -0.57
N SER A 69 -24.98 6.94 0.34
CA SER A 69 -24.37 6.34 1.53
C SER A 69 -24.68 7.16 2.78
N ALA A 70 -25.31 6.53 3.77
CA ALA A 70 -25.57 7.15 5.08
C ALA A 70 -24.40 6.94 6.06
N CYS A 71 -23.57 5.91 5.82
CA CYS A 71 -22.50 5.49 6.72
C CYS A 71 -21.12 6.06 6.38
N GLY A 72 -21.02 6.95 5.37
CA GLY A 72 -19.77 7.63 5.00
C GLY A 72 -18.61 6.68 4.70
N GLY A 73 -18.87 5.56 4.01
CA GLY A 73 -17.84 4.60 3.62
C GLY A 73 -17.46 3.55 4.67
N LYS A 74 -18.12 3.51 5.83
CA LYS A 74 -17.88 2.49 6.88
C LYS A 74 -18.52 1.12 6.61
N ALA A 75 -19.18 0.94 5.47
CA ALA A 75 -19.90 -0.28 5.07
C ALA A 75 -20.98 -0.79 6.05
N SER A 76 -21.39 0.01 7.04
CA SER A 76 -22.37 -0.42 8.06
C SER A 76 -23.83 -0.24 7.65
N CYS A 77 -24.11 0.50 6.58
CA CYS A 77 -25.47 0.87 6.17
C CYS A 77 -26.03 0.06 4.98
N GLY A 78 -25.20 -0.73 4.28
CA GLY A 78 -25.65 -1.59 3.17
C GLY A 78 -26.23 -0.86 1.93
N GLN A 79 -26.17 0.47 1.90
CA GLN A 79 -26.83 1.27 0.86
C GLN A 79 -25.96 1.48 -0.41
N CYS A 80 -24.64 1.34 -0.29
CA CYS A 80 -23.71 1.46 -1.42
C CYS A 80 -23.80 0.21 -2.32
N LYS A 81 -24.83 0.14 -3.16
CA LYS A 81 -24.94 -0.87 -4.23
C LYS A 81 -24.14 -0.41 -5.44
N VAL A 82 -23.33 -1.32 -5.95
CA VAL A 82 -22.53 -1.21 -7.17
C VAL A 82 -22.93 -2.32 -8.13
#